data_AF-A0A8D0AR00-F1
#
_entry.id   AF-A0A8D0AR00-F1
#
_cell.length_a   1.000
_cell.length_b   1.000
_cell.length_c   1.000
_cell.angle_alpha   90.00
_cell.angle_beta   90.00
_cell.angle_gamma   90.00
#
_symmetry.space_group_name_H-M   'P 1'
#
loop_
_entity.id
_entity.type
_entity.pdbx_description
1 polymer ?
#
loop_
_entity_poly.entity_id
_entity_poly.type
_entity_poly.pdbx_seq_one_letter_code
_entity_poly.pdbx_strand_id
1 'polypeptide(L)' 'MESHIMSMAISYTTLFVFMCQVPVSVCSDSCPPGTRKVLQKGKPICCYDCILCPEGEISNATGIFFF' A
#
# COMPACT_ATOMS: atom_id res chain seq x y z
N MET A 1 -26.73 23.92 -17.30
CA MET A 1 -25.38 24.02 -17.90
C MET A 1 -24.30 23.56 -16.93
N GLU A 2 -24.43 23.81 -15.62
CA GLU A 2 -23.41 23.41 -14.61
C GLU A 2 -23.32 21.89 -14.34
N SER A 3 -24.45 21.17 -14.39
CA SER A 3 -24.50 19.70 -14.20
C SER A 3 -23.84 18.92 -15.33
N HIS A 4 -23.98 19.39 -16.57
CA HIS A 4 -23.35 18.79 -17.74
C HIS A 4 -21.84 19.05 -17.76
N ILE A 5 -21.41 20.25 -17.34
CA ILE A 5 -19.99 20.59 -17.20
C ILE A 5 -19.32 19.71 -16.14
N MET A 6 -19.95 19.50 -14.98
CA MET A 6 -19.43 18.57 -13.96
C MET A 6 -19.32 17.13 -14.46
N SER A 7 -20.33 16.63 -15.19
CA SER A 7 -20.30 15.27 -15.75
C SER A 7 -19.16 15.08 -16.76
N MET A 8 -18.95 16.06 -17.64
CA MET A 8 -17.84 16.05 -18.60
C MET A 8 -16.47 16.12 -17.91
N ALA A 9 -16.34 16.93 -16.86
CA ALA A 9 -15.12 17.01 -16.05
C ALA A 9 -14.81 15.67 -15.36
N ILE A 10 -15.81 15.04 -14.74
CA ILE A 10 -15.66 13.71 -14.11
C ILE A 10 -15.23 12.66 -15.15
N SER A 11 -15.88 12.64 -16.32
CA SER A 11 -15.52 11.75 -17.43
C SER A 11 -14.06 11.95 -17.86
N TYR A 12 -13.65 13.20 -18.11
CA TYR A 12 -12.27 13.53 -18.46
C TYR A 12 -11.27 13.13 -17.37
N THR A 13 -11.56 13.42 -16.10
CA THR A 13 -10.71 13.03 -14.97
C THR A 13 -10.58 11.52 -14.87
N THR A 14 -11.67 10.75 -15.02
CA THR A 14 -11.59 9.28 -14.98
C THR A 14 -10.80 8.70 -16.15
N LEU A 15 -10.92 9.28 -17.34
CA LEU A 15 -10.18 8.85 -18.53
C LEU A 15 -8.69 9.23 -18.43
N PHE A 16 -8.38 10.41 -17.90
CA PHE A 16 -7.02 10.83 -17.58
C PHE A 16 -6.41 9.92 -16.50
N VAL A 17 -7.15 9.61 -15.43
CA VAL A 17 -6.70 8.66 -14.41
C VAL A 17 -6.47 7.29 -15.04
N PHE A 18 -7.38 6.76 -15.86
CA PHE A 18 -7.18 5.49 -16.57
C PHE A 18 -5.91 5.48 -17.44
N MET A 19 -5.61 6.57 -18.15
CA MET A 19 -4.43 6.67 -19.01
C MET A 19 -3.12 6.98 -18.27
N CYS A 20 -3.18 7.62 -17.09
CA CYS A 20 -2.01 8.06 -16.33
C CYS A 20 -1.79 7.32 -15.00
N GLN A 21 -2.61 6.32 -14.66
CA GLN A 21 -2.35 5.44 -13.53
C GLN A 21 -1.08 4.63 -13.80
N VAL A 22 0.00 5.00 -13.10
CA VAL A 22 1.21 4.20 -13.08
C VAL A 22 0.96 2.97 -12.21
N PRO A 23 1.11 1.74 -12.73
CA PRO A 23 0.92 0.54 -11.91
C PRO A 23 1.99 0.52 -10.81
N VAL A 24 1.55 0.23 -9.60
CA VAL A 24 2.47 0.05 -8.46
C VAL A 24 3.13 -1.31 -8.59
N SER A 25 4.47 -1.35 -8.63
CA SER A 25 5.28 -2.57 -8.74
C SER A 25 5.92 -2.95 -7.41
N VAL A 26 5.13 -3.47 -6.49
CA VAL A 26 5.61 -3.98 -5.20
C VAL A 26 5.61 -5.50 -5.17
N CYS A 27 6.57 -6.13 -4.47
CA CYS A 27 6.54 -7.59 -4.26
C CYS A 27 5.45 -8.02 -3.29
N SER A 28 5.18 -7.15 -2.30
CA SER A 28 4.41 -7.43 -1.11
C SER A 28 3.65 -6.16 -0.75
N ASP A 29 2.37 -6.31 -0.43
CA ASP A 29 1.52 -5.19 -0.05
C ASP A 29 1.92 -4.60 1.31
N SER A 30 1.37 -3.44 1.63
CA SER A 30 1.52 -2.82 2.95
C SER A 30 0.85 -3.69 4.02
N CYS A 31 1.57 -4.00 5.09
CA CYS A 31 1.06 -4.80 6.19
C CYS A 31 0.01 -4.03 7.02
N PRO A 32 -1.09 -4.69 7.43
CA PRO A 32 -2.09 -4.08 8.31
C PRO A 32 -1.52 -3.83 9.73
N PRO A 33 -2.10 -2.89 10.48
CA PRO A 33 -1.70 -2.65 11.86
C PRO A 33 -1.86 -3.92 12.71
N GLY A 34 -0.90 -4.16 13.61
CA GLY A 34 -0.83 -5.39 14.42
C GLY A 34 -0.08 -6.55 13.76
N THR A 35 0.55 -6.31 12.61
CA THR A 35 1.44 -7.27 11.95
C THR A 35 2.83 -6.69 11.73
N ARG A 36 3.86 -7.55 11.75
CA ARG A 36 5.25 -7.20 11.49
C ARG A 36 5.74 -7.83 10.19
N LYS A 37 6.70 -7.15 9.54
CA LYS A 37 7.33 -7.61 8.30
C LYS A 37 8.39 -8.66 8.60
N VAL A 38 8.38 -9.77 7.87
CA VAL A 38 9.42 -10.80 7.91
C VAL A 38 9.97 -10.99 6.53
N LEU A 39 11.31 -10.99 6.41
CA LEU A 39 11.98 -11.18 5.13
C LEU A 39 11.71 -12.58 4.58
N GLN A 40 11.31 -12.64 3.30
CA GLN A 40 11.13 -13.92 2.62
C GLN A 40 12.50 -14.51 2.25
N LYS A 41 12.78 -15.73 2.74
CA LYS A 41 14.04 -16.43 2.44
C LYS A 41 14.15 -16.66 0.93
N GLY A 42 15.25 -16.21 0.33
CA GLY A 42 15.53 -16.39 -1.11
C GLY A 42 14.90 -15.34 -2.03
N LYS A 43 14.28 -14.28 -1.49
CA LYS A 43 13.77 -13.14 -2.26
C LYS A 43 14.51 -11.83 -1.90
N PRO A 44 14.44 -10.80 -2.76
CA PRO A 44 15.01 -9.49 -2.46
C PRO A 44 14.46 -8.88 -1.17
N ILE A 45 15.23 -7.96 -0.56
CA ILE A 45 14.88 -7.32 0.72
C ILE A 45 13.57 -6.54 0.71
N CYS A 46 13.08 -6.15 -0.47
CA CYS A 46 11.80 -5.48 -0.63
C CYS A 46 10.58 -6.42 -0.57
N CYS A 47 10.78 -7.74 -0.63
CA CYS A 47 9.71 -8.72 -0.53
C CYS A 47 9.64 -9.31 0.89
N TYR A 48 8.49 -9.14 1.54
CA TYR A 48 8.27 -9.54 2.93
C TYR A 48 6.88 -10.15 3.14
N ASP A 49 6.73 -10.93 4.21
CA ASP A 49 5.45 -11.43 4.70
C ASP A 49 4.98 -10.67 5.93
N CYS A 50 3.66 -10.53 6.08
CA CYS A 50 3.04 -9.93 7.25
C CYS A 50 2.62 -11.04 8.21
N ILE A 51 3.21 -11.08 9.41
CA ILE A 51 2.81 -12.00 10.48
C ILE A 51 2.27 -11.22 11.67
N LEU A 52 1.34 -11.79 12.43
CA LEU A 52 0.80 -11.16 13.63
C LEU A 52 1.91 -10.86 14.64
N CYS A 53 1.86 -9.68 15.25
CA CYS A 53 2.68 -9.38 16.40
C CYS A 53 2.26 -10.31 17.55
N PRO A 54 3.22 -10.89 18.29
CA PRO A 54 2.89 -11.59 19.53
C PRO A 54 2.27 -10.62 20.54
N GLU A 55 1.44 -11.14 21.45
CA GLU A 55 0.79 -10.35 22.49
C GLU A 55 1.84 -9.59 23.32
N GLY A 56 1.81 -8.25 23.24
CA GLY A 56 2.75 -7.36 23.93
C GLY A 56 3.78 -6.64 23.07
N GLU A 57 3.96 -7.00 21.78
CA GLU A 57 4.86 -6.28 20.86
C GLU A 57 4.09 -5.24 20.02
N ILE A 58 4.45 -3.96 20.15
CA ILE A 58 3.89 -2.87 19.35
C ILE A 58 4.80 -2.62 18.15
N SER A 59 4.32 -2.87 16.93
CA SER A 59 4.96 -2.43 15.69
C SER A 59 4.66 -0.94 15.47
N ASN A 60 5.25 -0.06 16.29
CA ASN A 60 5.23 1.37 15.98
C ASN A 60 6.05 1.55 14.69
N ALA A 61 5.58 2.37 13.76
CA ALA A 61 5.95 2.39 12.34
C ALA A 61 7.41 2.78 12.02
N THR A 62 8.32 2.69 12.99
CA THR A 62 9.75 2.97 12.87
C THR A 62 10.48 1.67 13.18
N GLY A 63 11.31 1.17 12.25
CA GLY A 63 11.93 -0.17 12.28
C GLY A 63 12.89 -0.42 13.45
N ILE A 64 12.36 -0.39 14.67
CA ILE A 64 13.05 -0.67 15.92
C ILE A 64 12.23 -1.74 16.60
N PHE A 65 12.64 -2.99 16.38
CA PHE A 65 12.36 -4.06 17.32
C PHE A 65 12.90 -3.61 18.68
N PHE A 66 12.02 -3.24 19.61
CA PHE A 66 12.40 -3.21 21.02
C PHE A 66 12.42 -4.65 21.50
N PHE A 67 13.63 -5.20 21.65
CA PHE A 67 13.90 -6.39 22.48
C PHE A 67 13.93 -5.98 23.95
#